data_AF-A0A535Y2Q4-F1
#
_entry.id   AF-A0A535Y2Q4-F1
#
_cell.length_a   1.000
_cell.length_b   1.000
_cell.length_c   1.000
_cell.angle_alpha   90.00
_cell.angle_beta   90.00
_cell.angle_gamma   90.00
#
_symmetry.space_group_name_H-M   'P 1'
#
loop_
_entity.id
_entity.type
_entity.pdbx_description
1 polymer ?
#
loop_
_entity_poly.entity_id
_entity_poly.type
_entity_poly.pdbx_seq_one_letter_code
_entity_poly.pdbx_strand_id
1 'polypeptide(L)'
;MQLLAVVTIAALMRSRLGRDRWLALHRLSYVAFAAAFLHGVLSGTDLAYPWLMGVAWLAAAILAMACVRRMQHALAPRKLRPLLSVPARRA
;
A
#
# COMPACT_ATOMS: atom_id res chain seq x y z
N MET A 1 -5.32 -12.72 -19.04
CA MET A 1 -4.07 -12.65 -19.84
C MET A 1 -3.42 -11.27 -19.83
N GLN A 2 -4.16 -10.19 -20.08
CA GLN A 2 -3.61 -8.82 -20.14
C GLN A 2 -2.97 -8.36 -18.82
N LEU A 3 -3.62 -8.61 -17.67
CA LEU A 3 -3.09 -8.23 -16.35
C LEU A 3 -1.77 -8.93 -16.01
N LEU A 4 -1.63 -10.21 -16.35
CA LEU A 4 -0.38 -10.95 -16.13
C LEU A 4 0.76 -10.35 -16.96
N ALA A 5 0.50 -10.00 -18.22
CA ALA A 5 1.49 -9.31 -19.05
C ALA A 5 1.92 -7.96 -18.43
N VAL A 6 0.97 -7.15 -17.96
CA VAL A 6 1.26 -5.87 -17.30
C VAL A 6 2.10 -6.07 -16.02
N VAL A 7 1.74 -7.03 -15.17
CA VAL A 7 2.48 -7.31 -13.92
C VAL A 7 3.89 -7.83 -14.22
N THR A 8 4.05 -8.71 -15.21
CA THR A 8 5.36 -9.23 -15.61
C THR A 8 6.24 -8.12 -16.19
N ILE A 9 5.70 -7.27 -17.06
CA ILE A 9 6.43 -6.13 -17.61
C ILE A 9 6.84 -5.17 -16.48
N ALA A 10 5.94 -4.86 -15.55
CA ALA A 10 6.25 -4.04 -14.39
C ALA A 10 7.36 -4.67 -13.54
N ALA A 11 7.32 -5.98 -13.28
CA ALA A 11 8.34 -6.69 -12.53
C ALA A 11 9.71 -6.67 -13.23
N LEU A 12 9.75 -6.78 -14.56
CA LEU A 12 10.99 -6.68 -15.34
C LEU A 12 11.55 -5.25 -15.33
N MET A 13 10.68 -4.23 -15.33
CA MET A 13 11.10 -2.84 -15.20
C MET A 13 11.73 -2.53 -13.85
N ARG A 14 11.50 -3.34 -12.80
CA ARG A 14 12.13 -3.17 -11.47
C ARG A 14 13.65 -3.09 -11.54
N SER A 15 14.30 -3.87 -12.42
CA SER A 15 15.76 -3.85 -12.56
C SER A 15 16.29 -2.58 -13.23
N ARG A 16 15.41 -1.84 -13.94
CA ARG A 16 15.75 -0.60 -14.66
C ARG A 16 15.32 0.66 -13.91
N LEU A 17 14.50 0.53 -12.86
CA LEU A 17 13.97 1.64 -12.09
C LEU A 17 14.77 1.80 -10.79
N GLY A 18 15.22 3.03 -10.53
CA GLY A 18 15.72 3.40 -9.20
C GLY A 18 14.64 3.20 -8.13
N ARG A 19 15.08 3.00 -6.87
CA ARG A 19 14.21 2.61 -5.75
C ARG A 19 12.97 3.51 -5.59
N ASP A 20 13.13 4.82 -5.76
CA ASP A 20 12.03 5.78 -5.57
C ASP A 20 10.97 5.69 -6.67
N ARG A 21 11.39 5.52 -7.93
CA ARG A 21 10.47 5.36 -9.07
C ARG A 21 9.73 4.04 -9.00
N TRP A 22 10.41 2.98 -8.59
CA TRP A 22 9.79 1.68 -8.33
C TRP A 22 8.72 1.77 -7.24
N LEU A 23 9.02 2.46 -6.12
CA LEU A 23 8.06 2.67 -5.04
C LEU A 23 6.85 3.51 -5.50
N ALA A 24 7.05 4.53 -6.34
CA ALA A 24 5.95 5.32 -6.90
C ALA A 24 5.03 4.46 -7.78
N LEU A 25 5.59 3.66 -8.68
CA LEU A 25 4.82 2.72 -9.50
C LEU A 25 4.09 1.68 -8.65
N HIS A 26 4.75 1.12 -7.63
CA HIS A 26 4.13 0.15 -6.74
C HIS A 26 2.94 0.74 -5.96
N ARG A 27 3.01 2.02 -5.56
CA ARG A 27 1.88 2.70 -4.90
C ARG A 27 0.65 2.80 -5.78
N LEU A 28 0.82 2.87 -7.11
CA LEU A 28 -0.29 2.91 -8.06
C LEU A 28 -1.13 1.63 -8.00
N SER A 29 -0.53 0.49 -7.64
CA SER A 29 -1.25 -0.77 -7.47
C SER A 29 -2.31 -0.72 -6.38
N TYR A 30 -2.14 0.11 -5.34
CA TYR A 30 -3.16 0.30 -4.31
C TYR A 30 -4.41 0.98 -4.87
N VAL A 31 -4.22 1.99 -5.73
CA VAL A 31 -5.31 2.70 -6.42
C VAL A 31 -6.01 1.77 -7.40
N ALA A 32 -5.24 1.02 -8.18
CA ALA A 32 -5.78 0.04 -9.13
C ALA A 32 -6.62 -1.05 -8.42
N PHE A 33 -6.16 -1.55 -7.27
CA PHE A 33 -6.93 -2.49 -6.46
C PHE A 33 -8.24 -1.88 -5.97
N ALA A 34 -8.21 -0.67 -5.42
CA ALA A 34 -9.43 0.00 -4.92
C ALA A 34 -10.45 0.23 -6.06
N ALA A 35 -9.99 0.64 -7.23
CA ALA A 35 -10.84 0.80 -8.41
C ALA A 35 -11.44 -0.53 -8.88
N ALA A 36 -10.66 -1.60 -8.94
CA ALA A 36 -11.13 -2.93 -9.33
C ALA A 36 -12.12 -3.52 -8.32
N PHE A 37 -11.85 -3.35 -7.02
CA PHE A 37 -12.77 -3.78 -5.96
C PHE A 37 -14.10 -3.02 -6.05
N LEU A 38 -14.04 -1.69 -6.18
CA LEU A 38 -15.23 -0.87 -6.32
C LEU A 38 -16.01 -1.21 -7.61
N HIS A 39 -15.32 -1.46 -8.71
CA HIS A 39 -15.93 -1.93 -9.95
C HIS A 39 -16.67 -3.26 -9.74
N GLY A 40 -16.04 -4.25 -9.10
CA GLY A 40 -16.69 -5.52 -8.82
C GLY A 40 -17.92 -5.37 -7.92
N VAL A 41 -17.82 -4.56 -6.86
CA VAL A 41 -18.93 -4.29 -5.93
C VAL A 41 -20.09 -3.58 -6.63
N LEU A 42 -19.79 -2.57 -7.46
CA LEU A 42 -20.81 -1.79 -8.17
C LEU A 42 -21.41 -2.54 -9.37
N SER A 43 -20.62 -3.36 -10.07
CA SER A 43 -21.10 -4.19 -11.17
C SER A 43 -22.01 -5.31 -10.66
N GLY A 44 -21.79 -5.80 -9.43
CA GLY A 44 -22.58 -6.84 -8.77
C GLY A 44 -22.40 -8.25 -9.37
N THR A 45 -22.03 -8.34 -10.64
CA THR A 45 -21.80 -9.59 -11.39
C THR A 45 -20.54 -10.33 -10.95
N ASP A 46 -19.47 -9.60 -10.65
CA ASP A 46 -18.15 -10.21 -10.43
C ASP A 46 -18.02 -10.81 -9.02
N LEU A 47 -18.82 -10.33 -8.07
CA LEU A 47 -18.92 -10.91 -6.72
C LEU A 47 -19.95 -12.04 -6.62
N ALA A 48 -20.63 -12.40 -7.72
CA ALA A 48 -21.59 -13.51 -7.73
C ALA A 48 -20.93 -14.87 -7.42
N TYR A 49 -19.61 -14.99 -7.65
CA TYR A 49 -18.83 -16.17 -7.30
C TYR A 49 -18.36 -16.10 -5.83
N PRO A 50 -18.79 -17.03 -4.94
CA PRO A 50 -18.50 -16.94 -3.51
C PRO A 50 -17.02 -16.94 -3.16
N TRP A 51 -16.21 -17.69 -3.91
CA TRP A 51 -14.76 -17.75 -3.70
C TRP A 51 -14.08 -16.42 -4.05
N LEU A 52 -14.49 -15.78 -5.15
CA LEU A 52 -13.93 -14.52 -5.62
C LEU A 52 -14.33 -13.39 -4.67
N MET A 53 -15.59 -13.39 -4.22
CA MET A 53 -16.08 -12.50 -3.18
C MET A 53 -15.26 -12.62 -1.90
N GLY A 54 -15.01 -13.84 -1.41
CA GLY A 54 -14.22 -14.07 -0.21
C GLY A 54 -12.80 -13.52 -0.31
N VAL A 55 -12.12 -13.75 -1.45
CA VAL A 55 -10.77 -13.20 -1.71
C VAL A 55 -10.79 -11.67 -1.78
N ALA A 56 -11.78 -11.09 -2.46
CA ALA A 56 -11.91 -9.64 -2.62
C ALA A 56 -12.10 -8.94 -1.26
N TRP A 57 -13.01 -9.44 -0.43
CA TRP A 57 -13.28 -8.88 0.90
C TRP A 57 -12.10 -9.08 1.86
N LEU A 58 -11.44 -10.23 1.82
CA LEU A 58 -10.24 -10.46 2.62
C LEU A 58 -9.11 -9.49 2.26
N ALA A 59 -8.86 -9.30 0.95
CA ALA A 59 -7.88 -8.34 0.47
C ALA A 59 -8.24 -6.90 0.88
N ALA A 60 -9.51 -6.51 0.78
CA ALA A 60 -10.00 -5.22 1.22
C ALA A 60 -9.80 -5.01 2.73
N ALA A 61 -10.08 -6.02 3.56
CA ALA A 61 -9.88 -5.97 5.00
C ALA A 61 -8.39 -5.82 5.38
N ILE A 62 -7.49 -6.56 4.73
CA ILE A 62 -6.04 -6.44 4.94
C ILE A 62 -5.57 -5.03 4.58
N LEU A 63 -6.02 -4.48 3.44
CA LEU A 63 -5.64 -3.15 3.00
C LEU A 63 -6.16 -2.06 3.95
N ALA A 64 -7.41 -2.18 4.41
CA ALA A 64 -7.99 -1.29 5.41
C ALA A 64 -7.18 -1.32 6.71
N MET A 65 -6.84 -2.50 7.21
CA MET A 65 -6.02 -2.66 8.41
C MET A 65 -4.63 -2.04 8.25
N ALA A 66 -3.98 -2.25 7.10
CA ALA A 66 -2.69 -1.65 6.78
C ALA A 66 -2.77 -0.11 6.74
N CYS A 67 -3.86 0.44 6.18
CA CYS A 67 -4.12 1.88 6.14
C CYS A 67 -4.26 2.46 7.55
N VAL A 68 -5.08 1.84 8.40
CA VAL A 68 -5.26 2.26 9.80
C VAL A 68 -3.93 2.26 10.55
N ARG A 69 -3.15 1.17 10.46
CA ARG A 69 -1.82 1.10 11.08
C ARG A 69 -0.90 2.21 10.58
N ARG A 70 -0.93 2.49 9.28
CA ARG A 70 -0.11 3.55 8.68
C ARG A 70 -0.53 4.94 9.17
N MET A 71 -1.82 5.21 9.30
CA MET A 71 -2.34 6.46 9.89
C MET A 71 -1.91 6.59 11.36
N GLN A 72 -2.01 5.52 12.15
CA GLN A 72 -1.55 5.51 13.54
C GLN A 72 -0.05 5.82 13.64
N HIS A 73 0.78 5.25 12.76
CA HIS A 73 2.22 5.56 12.73
C HIS A 73 2.52 6.99 12.27
N ALA A 74 1.72 7.54 11.35
CA ALA A 74 1.88 8.92 10.89
C ALA A 74 1.48 9.94 11.96
N LEU A 75 0.48 9.60 12.79
CA LEU A 75 -0.02 10.41 13.89
C LEU A 75 0.75 10.20 15.20
N ALA A 76 1.56 9.14 15.31
CA ALA A 76 2.37 8.88 16.49
C ALA A 76 3.33 10.05 16.71
N PRO A 77 3.31 10.71 17.89
CA PRO A 77 4.19 11.83 18.17
C PRO A 77 5.64 11.36 18.02
N ARG A 78 6.39 12.03 17.14
CA ARG A 78 7.84 11.82 17.02
C ARG A 78 8.41 12.06 18.41
N LYS A 79 8.84 11.00 19.10
CA LYS A 79 9.51 11.13 20.41
C LYS A 79 10.62 12.16 20.21
N LEU A 80 10.42 13.36 20.74
CA LEU A 80 11.43 14.40 20.76
C LEU A 80 12.56 13.79 21.58
N ARG A 81 13.61 13.34 20.89
CA ARG A 81 14.84 12.87 21.53
C ARG A 81 15.25 14.02 22.46
N PRO A 82 15.28 13.84 23.79
CA PRO A 82 15.51 14.97 24.69
C PRO A 82 16.85 15.60 24.32
N LEU A 83 16.81 16.82 23.78
CA LEU A 83 17.99 17.62 23.46
C LEU A 83 18.74 18.10 24.73
N LEU A 84 18.40 17.53 25.89
CA LEU A 84 18.94 17.85 27.21
C LEU A 84 20.19 17.03 27.57
N SER A 85 20.72 16.19 26.67
CA SER A 85 22.00 15.51 26.91
C SER A 85 23.22 16.31 26.43
N VAL A 86 23.08 17.60 26.12
CA VAL A 86 24.25 18.47 25.92
C VAL A 86 24.91 18.65 27.29
N PRO A 87 26.09 18.08 27.55
CA PRO A 87 26.79 18.34 28.80
C PRO A 87 27.12 19.83 28.76
N ALA A 88 26.70 20.57 29.78
CA ALA A 88 27.17 21.92 30.01
C ALA A 88 28.68 21.84 30.26
N ARG A 89 29.47 21.91 29.17
CA ARG A 89 30.91 22.08 29.24
C ARG A 89 31.13 23.47 29.83
N ARG A 90 31.36 23.55 31.14
CA ARG A 90 31.94 24.74 31.76
C ARG A 90 33.44 24.58 31.79
N ALA A 91 34.07 25.67 31.33
CA ALA A 91 35.49 25.93 31.21
C ALA A 91 36.15 26.09 32.58
#